data_AF-A0A2A5GZI5-F1
#
_entry.id   AF-A0A2A5GZI5-F1
#
_cell.length_a   1.000
_cell.length_b   1.000
_cell.length_c   1.000
_cell.angle_alpha   90.00
_cell.angle_beta   90.00
_cell.angle_gamma   90.00
#
_symmetry.space_group_name_H-M   'P 1'
#
loop_
_entity.id
_entity.type
_entity.pdbx_description
1 polymer ?
#
loop_
_entity_poly.entity_id
_entity_poly.type
_entity_poly.pdbx_seq_one_letter_code
_entity_poly.pdbx_strand_id
1 'polypeptide(L)'
;MFGYSISYEITKDFGNKKHYKLFGQTLFRQKLQCIYPEYITVFSASFKQGADWGSVAALGKERGEHLFVIRLFKGNRYFTIFKTSSFEKATAMAAELCDLLNIELRGKK
;
A
#
# COMPACT_ATOMS: atom_id res chain seq x y z
N MET A 1 -11.65 12.86 -15.84
CA MET A 1 -10.44 12.11 -16.26
C MET A 1 -10.64 10.66 -15.88
N PHE A 2 -10.55 9.76 -16.86
CA PHE A 2 -11.07 8.40 -16.79
C PHE A 2 -10.05 7.47 -16.11
N GLY A 3 -10.03 7.48 -14.77
CA GLY A 3 -8.94 6.93 -13.95
C GLY A 3 -9.12 5.45 -13.59
N TYR A 4 -8.19 4.61 -14.05
CA TYR A 4 -7.96 3.29 -13.48
C TYR A 4 -7.16 3.44 -12.18
N SER A 5 -7.59 2.73 -11.13
CA SER A 5 -6.92 2.71 -9.83
C SER A 5 -6.94 1.30 -9.23
N ILE A 6 -6.00 1.05 -8.33
CA ILE A 6 -5.89 -0.20 -7.59
C ILE A 6 -6.11 0.12 -6.12
N SER A 7 -7.00 -0.62 -5.45
CA SER A 7 -7.16 -0.54 -4.00
C SER A 7 -7.05 -1.91 -3.35
N TYR A 8 -6.60 -1.94 -2.10
CA TYR A 8 -6.45 -3.17 -1.33
C TYR A 8 -7.47 -3.19 -0.19
N GLU A 9 -8.17 -4.31 -0.05
CA GLU A 9 -9.03 -4.64 1.08
C GLU A 9 -8.27 -5.63 1.95
N ILE A 10 -7.96 -5.23 3.17
CA ILE A 10 -7.22 -6.03 4.15
C ILE A 10 -8.19 -6.40 5.28
N THR A 11 -8.28 -7.69 5.62
CA THR A 11 -9.22 -8.22 6.60
C THR A 11 -8.50 -9.11 7.62
N LYS A 12 -9.05 -9.21 8.83
CA LYS A 12 -8.46 -9.99 9.94
C LYS A 12 -8.43 -11.50 9.68
N ASP A 13 -9.34 -11.98 8.85
CA ASP A 13 -9.49 -13.38 8.44
C ASP A 13 -8.61 -13.74 7.23
N PHE A 14 -7.75 -12.81 6.78
CA PHE A 14 -6.86 -12.98 5.62
C PHE A 14 -7.60 -13.26 4.30
N GLY A 15 -8.88 -12.87 4.23
CA GLY A 15 -9.68 -12.77 3.02
C GLY A 15 -9.30 -11.58 2.12
N ASN A 16 -8.03 -11.17 2.14
CA ASN A 16 -7.55 -9.94 1.49
C ASN A 16 -7.85 -9.94 -0.01
N LYS A 17 -8.27 -8.79 -0.55
CA LYS A 17 -8.63 -8.63 -1.96
C LYS A 17 -7.91 -7.45 -2.58
N LYS A 18 -7.49 -7.62 -3.82
CA LYS A 18 -7.04 -6.55 -4.70
C LYS A 18 -8.21 -6.16 -5.61
N HIS A 19 -8.53 -4.88 -5.61
CA HIS A 19 -9.62 -4.33 -6.40
C HIS A 19 -9.02 -3.54 -7.55
N TYR A 20 -9.38 -3.95 -8.77
CA TYR A 20 -9.12 -3.21 -9.98
C TYR A 20 -10.31 -2.31 -10.24
N LYS A 21 -10.11 -1.00 -10.05
CA LYS A 21 -11.16 0.00 -10.15
C LYS A 21 -11.00 0.80 -11.44
N LEU A 22 -12.12 1.06 -12.10
CA LEU A 22 -12.24 2.00 -13.20
C LEU A 22 -13.37 2.95 -12.82
N PHE A 23 -13.13 4.26 -12.88
CA PHE A 23 -14.11 5.27 -12.42
C PHE A 23 -14.50 5.15 -10.95
N GLY A 24 -13.60 4.62 -10.10
CA GLY A 24 -13.91 4.37 -8.70
C GLY A 24 -14.80 3.15 -8.44
N GLN A 25 -15.39 2.56 -9.48
CA GLN A 25 -16.15 1.32 -9.39
C GLN A 25 -15.21 0.11 -9.54
N THR A 26 -15.42 -0.94 -8.72
CA THR A 26 -14.61 -2.16 -8.80
C THR A 26 -15.07 -3.00 -9.98
N LEU A 27 -14.22 -3.18 -10.99
CA LEU A 27 -14.50 -4.07 -12.13
C LEU A 27 -14.14 -5.53 -11.81
N PHE A 28 -12.99 -5.72 -11.16
CA PHE A 28 -12.48 -7.05 -10.85
C PHE A 28 -11.91 -7.11 -9.44
N ARG A 29 -12.19 -8.20 -8.74
CA ARG A 29 -11.61 -8.52 -7.44
C ARG A 29 -10.76 -9.76 -7.60
N GLN A 30 -9.50 -9.64 -7.24
CA GLN A 30 -8.58 -10.77 -7.19
C GLN A 30 -8.28 -11.07 -5.73
N LYS A 31 -8.30 -12.35 -5.34
CA LYS A 31 -7.81 -12.75 -4.02
C LYS A 31 -6.35 -12.33 -3.93
N LEU A 32 -6.05 -11.44 -2.99
CA LEU A 32 -4.68 -11.07 -2.71
C LEU A 32 -4.09 -12.25 -1.94
N GLN A 33 -3.16 -12.98 -2.56
CA GLN A 33 -2.29 -13.92 -1.85
C GLN A 33 -1.34 -13.09 -0.98
N CYS A 34 -1.90 -12.40 0.01
CA CYS A 34 -1.15 -11.65 0.98
C CYS A 34 -0.45 -12.66 1.86
N ILE A 35 0.87 -12.65 1.78
CA ILE A 35 1.75 -13.37 2.69
C ILE A 35 1.41 -12.86 4.09
N TYR A 36 0.99 -13.73 5.02
CA TYR A 36 0.74 -13.39 6.43
C TYR A 36 1.95 -12.65 7.00
N PRO A 37 1.93 -11.32 7.11
CA PRO A 37 3.14 -10.60 7.44
C PRO A 37 3.51 -10.85 8.89
N GLU A 38 4.81 -10.99 9.15
CA GLU A 38 5.35 -11.11 10.50
C GLU A 38 5.48 -9.72 11.15
N TYR A 39 5.70 -8.70 10.34
CA TYR A 39 5.79 -7.32 10.78
C TYR A 39 5.45 -6.34 9.64
N ILE A 40 5.07 -5.11 10.03
CA ILE A 40 4.89 -3.97 9.13
C ILE A 40 6.07 -3.02 9.31
N THR A 41 6.53 -2.39 8.24
CA THR A 41 7.49 -1.27 8.30
C THR A 41 6.96 -0.07 7.54
N VAL A 42 7.16 1.11 8.13
CA VAL A 42 6.96 2.41 7.47
C VAL A 42 8.32 3.06 7.25
N PHE A 43 8.59 3.50 6.03
CA PHE A 43 9.81 4.22 5.72
C PHE A 43 9.63 5.16 4.53
N SER A 44 10.48 6.19 4.45
CA SER A 44 10.55 7.08 3.31
C SER A 44 11.30 6.43 2.15
N ALA A 45 10.72 6.47 0.96
CA ALA A 45 11.36 6.00 -0.26
C ALA A 45 11.13 7.00 -1.40
N SER A 46 12.19 7.25 -2.16
CA SER A 46 12.13 8.02 -3.40
C SER A 46 11.82 7.07 -4.56
N PHE A 47 10.68 7.24 -5.20
CA PHE A 47 10.30 6.40 -6.34
C PHE A 47 10.57 7.14 -7.66
N LYS A 48 11.22 6.45 -8.60
CA LYS A 48 11.20 6.86 -10.00
C LYS A 48 9.81 6.53 -10.57
N GLN A 49 9.30 7.41 -11.43
CA GLN A 49 7.97 7.29 -12.05
C GLN A 49 7.95 6.06 -12.98
N GLY A 50 7.69 4.89 -12.41
CA GLY A 50 7.65 3.60 -13.07
C GLY A 50 6.28 2.96 -12.90
N ALA A 51 5.71 2.59 -14.04
CA ALA A 51 4.41 2.01 -14.41
C ALA A 51 3.69 0.98 -13.49
N ASP A 52 4.01 0.86 -12.20
CA ASP A 52 3.38 -0.12 -11.30
C ASP A 52 2.02 0.33 -10.74
N TRP A 53 1.61 1.57 -11.00
CA TRP A 53 0.43 2.16 -10.36
C TRP A 53 -0.44 2.81 -11.43
N GLY A 54 -1.62 2.22 -11.64
CA GLY A 54 -2.61 2.64 -12.61
C GLY A 54 -2.82 4.15 -12.69
N SER A 55 -2.90 4.65 -13.93
CA SER A 55 -3.34 5.93 -14.53
C SER A 55 -3.32 7.25 -13.75
N VAL A 56 -3.30 7.26 -12.42
CA VAL A 56 -3.25 8.46 -11.56
C VAL A 56 -1.80 8.90 -11.28
N ALA A 57 -0.81 8.04 -11.51
CA ALA A 57 0.62 8.40 -11.41
C ALA A 57 1.16 9.18 -12.63
N ALA A 58 0.35 9.36 -13.68
CA ALA A 58 0.77 9.95 -14.96
C ALA A 58 0.48 11.47 -15.08
N LEU A 59 -0.14 12.12 -14.09
CA LEU A 59 -0.35 13.57 -14.10
C LEU A 59 0.19 14.19 -12.81
N GLY A 60 1.49 14.41 -12.78
CA GLY A 60 2.15 15.15 -11.73
C GLY A 60 3.61 15.31 -12.08
N LYS A 61 4.01 16.56 -12.33
CA LYS A 61 5.37 17.06 -12.59
C LYS A 61 6.47 16.23 -11.94
N GLU A 62 7.55 16.03 -12.68
CA GLU A 62 8.85 15.55 -12.21
C GLU A 62 9.23 16.18 -10.86
N ARG A 63 8.92 15.49 -9.77
CA ARG A 63 9.54 15.71 -8.47
C ARG A 63 9.81 14.33 -7.91
N GLY A 64 11.07 14.08 -7.55
CA GLY A 64 11.40 12.96 -6.69
C GLY A 64 10.73 13.18 -5.34
N GLU A 65 9.44 12.89 -5.25
CA GLU A 65 8.69 13.07 -4.02
C GLU A 65 9.16 12.03 -3.01
N HIS A 66 9.57 12.51 -1.85
CA HIS A 66 9.77 11.69 -0.68
C HIS A 66 8.39 11.15 -0.26
N LEU A 67 8.15 9.87 -0.56
CA LEU A 67 6.91 9.20 -0.19
C LEU A 67 7.16 8.26 0.98
N PHE A 68 6.26 8.27 1.94
CA PHE A 68 6.19 7.27 2.99
C PHE A 68 5.43 6.07 2.48
N VAL A 69 5.99 4.88 2.67
CA VAL A 69 5.39 3.63 2.22
C VAL A 69 5.23 2.66 3.37
N ILE A 70 4.11 1.94 3.35
CA ILE A 70 3.81 0.86 4.29
C ILE A 70 4.09 -0.45 3.56
N ARG A 71 5.05 -1.21 4.08
CA ARG A 71 5.39 -2.54 3.58
C ARG A 71 5.09 -3.61 4.62
N LEU A 72 4.46 -4.67 4.15
CA LEU A 72 4.22 -5.91 4.86
C LEU A 72 5.38 -6.86 4.57
N PHE A 73 6.03 -7.40 5.59
CA PHE A 73 7.16 -8.32 5.44
C PHE A 73 6.81 -9.72 5.96
N LYS A 74 7.26 -10.75 5.25
CA LYS A 74 7.25 -12.15 5.71
C LYS A 74 8.56 -12.80 5.27
N GLY A 75 9.46 -13.04 6.22
CA GLY A 75 10.84 -13.43 5.92
C GLY A 75 11.49 -12.49 4.90
N ASN A 76 11.94 -13.03 3.77
CA ASN A 76 12.61 -12.27 2.70
C ASN A 76 11.65 -11.67 1.65
N ARG A 77 10.34 -11.86 1.80
CA ARG A 77 9.34 -11.30 0.87
C ARG A 77 8.69 -10.07 1.48
N TYR A 78 8.44 -9.07 0.64
CA TYR A 78 7.73 -7.87 1.05
C TYR A 78 6.62 -7.52 0.07
N PHE A 79 5.59 -6.85 0.57
CA PHE A 79 4.47 -6.36 -0.22
C PHE A 79 4.16 -4.92 0.18
N THR A 80 4.07 -4.01 -0.79
CA THR A 80 3.75 -2.59 -0.51
C THR A 80 2.25 -2.39 -0.64
N ILE A 81 1.60 -2.05 0.48
CA ILE A 81 0.13 -1.88 0.54
C ILE A 81 -0.31 -0.44 0.42
N PHE A 82 0.54 0.51 0.83
CA PHE A 82 0.17 1.92 0.86
C PHE A 82 1.37 2.83 0.65
N LYS A 83 1.12 3.98 0.02
CA LYS A 83 2.09 5.05 -0.20
C LYS A 83 1.40 6.40 -0.03
N THR A 84 2.06 7.35 0.60
CA THR A 84 1.54 8.70 0.83
C THR A 84 2.71 9.69 0.97
N SER A 85 2.49 10.96 0.66
CA SER A 85 3.46 12.02 0.95
C SER A 85 3.43 12.48 2.42
N SER A 86 2.38 12.12 3.18
CA SER A 86 2.22 12.49 4.59
C SER A 86 2.67 11.37 5.52
N PHE A 87 3.68 11.67 6.35
CA PHE A 87 4.17 10.76 7.40
C PHE A 87 3.08 10.40 8.41
N GLU A 88 2.29 11.38 8.85
CA GLU A 88 1.21 11.18 9.81
C GLU A 88 0.17 10.18 9.27
N LYS A 89 -0.26 10.35 8.01
CA LYS A 89 -1.17 9.41 7.36
C LYS A 89 -0.58 8.01 7.23
N ALA A 90 0.71 7.89 6.91
CA ALA A 90 1.37 6.60 6.81
C ALA A 90 1.42 5.89 8.18
N THR A 91 1.75 6.63 9.23
CA THR A 91 1.90 6.10 10.59
C THR A 91 0.56 5.73 11.19
N ALA A 92 -0.46 6.59 11.03
CA ALA A 92 -1.82 6.31 11.49
C ALA A 92 -2.38 5.03 10.83
N MET A 93 -2.27 4.92 9.50
CA MET A 93 -2.72 3.71 8.82
C MET A 93 -1.90 2.48 9.19
N ALA A 94 -0.59 2.62 9.41
CA ALA A 94 0.24 1.50 9.84
C ALA A 94 -0.15 1.01 11.24
N ALA A 95 -0.47 1.93 12.16
CA ALA A 95 -0.98 1.58 13.49
C ALA A 95 -2.32 0.84 13.40
N GLU A 96 -3.27 1.36 12.63
CA GLU A 96 -4.56 0.69 12.39
C GLU A 96 -4.38 -0.71 11.79
N LEU A 97 -3.45 -0.88 10.85
CA LEU A 97 -3.13 -2.17 10.25
C LEU A 97 -2.47 -3.14 11.23
N CYS A 98 -1.59 -2.64 12.11
CA CYS A 98 -0.98 -3.43 13.18
C CYS A 98 -2.03 -3.94 14.16
N ASP A 99 -2.96 -3.08 14.59
CA ASP A 99 -4.06 -3.44 15.48
C ASP A 99 -5.06 -4.40 14.79
N LEU A 100 -5.30 -4.20 13.49
CA LEU A 100 -6.18 -5.05 12.71
C LEU A 100 -5.62 -6.46 12.58
N LEU A 101 -4.34 -6.57 12.23
CA LEU A 101 -3.66 -7.84 11.94
C LEU A 101 -3.00 -8.48 13.17
N ASN A 102 -2.96 -7.77 14.30
CA ASN A 102 -2.27 -8.14 15.54
C ASN A 102 -0.78 -8.47 15.29
N ILE A 103 -0.08 -7.55 14.62
CA ILE A 103 1.34 -7.69 14.24
C ILE A 103 2.15 -6.48 14.63
N GLU A 104 3.46 -6.67 14.84
CA GLU A 104 4.35 -5.61 15.27
C GLU A 104 4.65 -4.62 14.14
N LEU A 105 4.62 -3.32 14.48
CA LEU A 105 5.22 -2.28 13.67
C LEU A 105 6.73 -2.27 13.92
N ARG A 106 7.51 -2.80 12.97
CA ARG A 106 8.98 -2.74 12.99
C ARG A 106 9.45 -1.67 12.03
N GLY A 107 10.01 -0.59 12.56
CA GLY A 107 10.62 0.47 11.78
C GLY A 107 11.28 1.44 12.72
N LYS A 108 12.60 1.57 12.61
CA LYS A 108 13.39 2.49 13.42
C LYS A 108 13.05 3.94 13.04
N LYS A 109 12.92 4.78 14.07
CA LYS A 109 13.18 6.22 14.01
C LYS A 109 14.41 6.53 13.17
#